data_AF-A0A8G2MW01-F1
#
_entry.id   AF-A0A8G2MW01-F1
#
_cell.length_a   1.000
_cell.length_b   1.000
_cell.length_c   1.000
_cell.angle_alpha   90.00
_cell.angle_beta   90.00
_cell.angle_gamma   90.00
#
_symmetry.space_group_name_H-M   'P 1'
#
loop_
_entity.id
_entity.type
_entity.pdbx_description
1 polymer ?
#
loop_
_entity_poly.entity_id
_entity_poly.type
_entity_poly.pdbx_seq_one_letter_code
_entity_poly.pdbx_strand_id
1 'polypeptide(L)'
;MAADLVHLKLPADRHRAAVAVRKAAIAEDIAAALSSDRVRCADLVIIAIQAARLGVRFDAADAIRSGISVNDAREHVMSEAANKKDYAR
;
A
#
# COMPACT_ATOMS: atom_id res chain seq x y z
N MET A 1 34.22 -8.92 -6.03
CA MET A 1 33.97 -10.18 -6.75
C MET A 1 32.57 -10.06 -7.35
N ALA A 2 32.47 -9.81 -8.66
CA ALA A 2 31.18 -9.72 -9.33
C ALA A 2 30.58 -11.13 -9.38
N ALA A 3 29.34 -11.30 -8.91
CA ALA A 3 28.63 -12.56 -9.06
C ALA A 3 28.45 -12.81 -10.56
N ASP A 4 29.16 -13.81 -11.09
CA ASP A 4 28.89 -14.34 -12.42
C ASP A 4 27.45 -14.85 -12.43
N LEU A 5 26.54 -14.01 -12.93
CA LEU A 5 25.17 -14.40 -13.24
C LEU A 5 25.26 -15.37 -14.42
N VAL A 6 25.39 -16.66 -14.11
CA VAL A 6 25.39 -17.73 -15.11
C VAL A 6 24.07 -17.66 -15.89
N HIS A 7 24.14 -17.10 -17.10
CA HIS A 7 23.02 -17.07 -18.03
C HIS A 7 22.85 -18.48 -18.61
N LEU A 8 22.15 -19.34 -17.86
CA LEU A 8 21.74 -20.65 -18.34
C LEU A 8 20.81 -20.46 -19.54
N LYS A 9 21.30 -20.70 -20.76
CA LYS A 9 20.50 -20.78 -21.98
C LYS A 9 19.62 -22.03 -21.92
N LEU A 10 18.55 -21.94 -21.14
CA LEU A 10 17.53 -22.97 -21.07
C LEU A 10 16.73 -22.98 -22.38
N PRO A 11 16.38 -24.16 -22.92
CA PRO A 11 15.41 -24.28 -24.00
C PRO A 11 14.12 -23.50 -23.67
N ALA A 12 13.51 -22.86 -24.67
CA ALA A 12 12.34 -21.99 -24.48
C ALA A 12 11.20 -22.66 -23.69
N ASP A 13 11.05 -23.97 -23.83
CA ASP A 13 10.01 -24.73 -23.13
C ASP A 13 10.30 -24.88 -21.64
N ARG A 14 11.57 -25.06 -21.25
CA ARG A 14 11.97 -25.09 -19.82
C ARG A 14 11.82 -23.71 -19.18
N HIS A 15 12.13 -22.64 -19.92
CA HIS A 15 11.91 -21.28 -19.44
C HIS A 15 10.42 -21.00 -19.23
N ARG A 16 9.56 -21.35 -20.21
CA ARG A 16 8.10 -21.22 -20.09
C ARG A 16 7.54 -22.02 -18.91
N ALA A 17 7.99 -23.25 -18.72
CA ALA A 17 7.59 -24.07 -17.57
C ALA A 17 8.01 -23.45 -16.24
N ALA A 18 9.24 -22.93 -16.13
CA ALA A 18 9.72 -22.27 -14.91
C ALA A 18 8.92 -21.00 -14.58
N VAL A 19 8.60 -20.18 -15.59
CA VAL A 19 7.75 -18.99 -15.42
C VAL A 19 6.33 -19.37 -15.00
N ALA A 20 5.75 -20.42 -15.59
CA ALA A 20 4.41 -20.89 -15.23
C ALA A 20 4.34 -21.38 -13.77
N VAL A 21 5.33 -22.18 -13.35
CA VAL A 21 5.43 -22.66 -11.96
C VAL A 21 5.62 -21.49 -11.00
N ARG A 22 6.50 -20.53 -11.31
CA ARG A 22 6.71 -19.34 -10.47
C ARG A 22 5.45 -18.51 -10.37
N LYS A 23 4.73 -18.28 -11.48
CA LYS A 23 3.47 -17.52 -11.50
C LYS A 23 2.40 -18.17 -10.64
N ALA A 24 2.26 -19.50 -10.71
CA ALA A 24 1.34 -20.25 -9.86
C ALA A 24 1.74 -20.16 -8.38
N ALA A 25 3.04 -20.31 -8.07
CA ALA A 25 3.55 -20.30 -6.71
C ALA A 25 3.36 -18.96 -5.98
N ILE A 26 3.39 -17.83 -6.69
CA ILE A 26 3.21 -16.49 -6.09
C ILE A 26 1.79 -15.94 -6.22
N ALA A 27 0.89 -16.65 -6.89
CA ALA A 27 -0.45 -16.13 -7.20
C ALA A 27 -1.25 -15.82 -5.92
N GLU A 28 -1.17 -16.70 -4.93
CA GLU A 28 -1.86 -16.53 -3.64
C GLU A 28 -1.27 -15.38 -2.83
N ASP A 29 0.06 -15.24 -2.79
CA ASP A 29 0.73 -14.12 -2.12
C ASP A 29 0.34 -12.77 -2.73
N ILE A 30 0.29 -12.69 -4.06
CA ILE A 30 -0.16 -11.48 -4.77
C ILE A 30 -1.64 -11.19 -4.47
N ALA A 31 -2.50 -12.22 -4.47
CA ALA A 31 -3.91 -12.06 -4.17
C ALA A 31 -4.12 -11.57 -2.72
N ALA A 32 -3.37 -12.11 -1.77
CA ALA A 32 -3.39 -11.69 -0.37
C ALA A 32 -2.92 -10.24 -0.22
N ALA A 33 -1.81 -9.87 -0.88
CA ALA A 33 -1.28 -8.50 -0.87
C ALA A 33 -2.29 -7.51 -1.46
N LEU A 34 -2.93 -7.83 -2.59
CA LEU A 34 -3.95 -6.98 -3.20
C LEU A 34 -5.20 -6.85 -2.33
N SER A 35 -5.60 -7.93 -1.65
CA SER A 35 -6.73 -7.90 -0.71
C SER A 35 -6.43 -6.96 0.46
N SER A 36 -5.25 -7.10 1.07
CA SER A 36 -4.79 -6.24 2.16
C SER A 36 -4.70 -4.77 1.72
N ASP A 37 -4.20 -4.50 0.52
CA ASP A 37 -4.09 -3.14 0.00
C ASP A 37 -5.46 -2.49 -0.27
N ARG A 38 -6.44 -3.26 -0.74
CA ARG A 38 -7.82 -2.79 -0.89
C ARG A 38 -8.45 -2.40 0.45
N VAL A 39 -8.21 -3.18 1.50
CA VAL A 39 -8.67 -2.85 2.86
C VAL A 39 -8.00 -1.56 3.33
N ARG A 40 -6.68 -1.45 3.15
CA ARG A 40 -5.92 -0.23 3.46
C ARG A 40 -6.51 1.00 2.76
N CYS A 41 -6.83 0.89 1.48
CA CYS A 41 -7.43 2.00 0.71
C CYS A 41 -8.83 2.38 1.24
N ALA A 42 -9.66 1.39 1.58
CA ALA A 42 -10.98 1.63 2.16
C ALA A 42 -10.87 2.36 3.52
N ASP A 43 -9.93 1.93 4.37
CA ASP A 43 -9.69 2.55 5.67
C ASP A 43 -9.21 4.02 5.53
N LEU A 44 -8.36 4.33 4.55
CA LEU A 44 -7.93 5.70 4.26
C LEU A 44 -9.10 6.59 3.82
N VAL A 45 -10.05 6.05 3.06
CA VAL A 45 -11.28 6.79 2.70
C VAL A 45 -12.15 7.04 3.94
N ILE A 46 -12.26 6.07 4.84
CA ILE A 46 -12.99 6.25 6.11
C ILE A 46 -12.33 7.35 6.95
N ILE A 47 -10.99 7.37 7.02
CA ILE A 47 -10.24 8.43 7.72
C ILE A 47 -10.53 9.81 7.10
N ALA A 48 -10.62 9.92 5.77
CA ALA A 48 -10.97 11.18 5.12
C ALA A 48 -12.35 11.71 5.52
N ILE A 49 -13.34 10.81 5.64
CA ILE A 49 -14.68 11.15 6.12
C ILE A 49 -14.62 11.64 7.57
N GLN A 50 -13.81 10.99 8.42
CA GLN A 50 -13.62 11.41 9.81
C GLN A 50 -12.90 12.76 9.90
N ALA A 51 -11.85 12.99 9.10
CA ALA A 51 -11.13 14.25 9.03
C ALA A 51 -12.06 15.40 8.64
N ALA A 52 -12.93 15.20 7.64
CA ALA A 52 -13.92 16.19 7.24
C ALA A 52 -14.87 16.58 8.38
N ARG A 53 -15.31 15.60 9.20
CA ARG A 53 -16.15 15.85 10.39
C ARG A 53 -15.40 16.64 11.48
N LEU A 54 -14.09 16.49 11.56
CA LEU A 54 -13.22 17.25 12.46
C LEU A 54 -12.79 18.60 11.87
N GLY A 55 -13.17 18.90 10.62
CA GLY A 55 -12.72 20.09 9.90
C GLY A 55 -11.23 20.08 9.58
N VAL A 56 -10.62 18.89 9.51
CA VAL A 56 -9.23 18.64 9.13
C VAL A 56 -9.18 18.32 7.64
N ARG A 57 -8.17 18.86 6.95
CA ARG A 57 -7.97 18.58 5.52
C ARG A 57 -7.16 17.29 5.38
N PHE A 58 -7.73 16.29 4.73
CA PHE A 58 -7.04 15.03 4.45
C PHE A 58 -7.35 14.56 3.02
N ASP A 59 -6.32 14.33 2.21
CA ASP A 59 -6.46 13.84 0.84
C ASP A 59 -6.21 12.33 0.78
N ALA A 60 -7.30 11.56 0.70
CA ALA A 60 -7.21 10.10 0.59
C ALA A 60 -6.53 9.63 -0.70
N ALA A 61 -6.66 10.36 -1.81
CA ALA A 61 -6.11 9.94 -3.08
C ALA A 61 -4.58 10.06 -3.08
N ASP A 62 -4.05 11.13 -2.47
CA ASP A 62 -2.62 11.30 -2.28
C ASP A 62 -2.06 10.26 -1.28
N ALA A 63 -2.74 10.05 -0.15
CA ALA A 63 -2.41 9.03 0.84
C ALA A 63 -2.35 7.60 0.24
N ILE A 64 -3.32 7.22 -0.58
CA ILE A 64 -3.33 5.92 -1.26
C ILE A 64 -2.12 5.79 -2.18
N ARG A 65 -1.82 6.84 -2.97
CA ARG A 65 -0.74 6.87 -3.96
C ARG A 65 0.64 6.86 -3.33
N SER A 66 0.83 7.55 -2.22
CA SER A 66 2.10 7.60 -1.48
C SER A 66 2.37 6.32 -0.68
N GLY A 67 1.36 5.45 -0.53
CA GLY A 67 1.51 4.20 0.21
C GLY A 67 1.50 4.41 1.72
N ILE A 68 0.93 5.52 2.22
CA ILE A 68 0.87 5.79 3.66
C ILE A 68 0.12 4.67 4.39
N SER A 69 0.56 4.37 5.61
CA SER A 69 -0.15 3.42 6.47
C SER A 69 -1.41 4.07 7.06
N VAL A 70 -2.40 3.24 7.40
CA VAL A 70 -3.65 3.70 8.05
C VAL A 70 -3.36 4.35 9.40
N ASN A 71 -2.35 3.87 10.11
CA ASN A 71 -1.98 4.39 11.42
C ASN A 71 -1.35 5.79 11.32
N ASP A 72 -0.41 5.98 10.40
CA ASP A 72 0.22 7.30 10.21
C ASP A 72 -0.81 8.33 9.73
N ALA A 73 -1.72 7.92 8.83
CA ALA A 73 -2.83 8.77 8.38
C ALA A 73 -3.74 9.18 9.56
N ARG A 74 -4.05 8.25 10.46
CA ARG A 74 -4.87 8.51 11.65
C ARG A 74 -4.15 9.46 12.61
N GLU A 75 -2.88 9.22 12.87
CA GLU A 75 -2.07 10.06 13.75
C GLU A 75 -1.98 11.50 13.22
N HIS A 76 -1.74 11.66 11.91
CA HIS A 76 -1.73 12.96 11.25
C HIS A 76 -3.06 13.71 11.43
N VAL A 77 -4.19 13.05 11.12
CA VAL A 77 -5.53 13.68 11.26
C VAL A 77 -5.83 14.06 12.70
N MET A 78 -5.49 13.21 13.67
CA MET A 78 -5.74 13.49 15.09
C MET A 78 -4.84 14.60 15.62
N SER A 79 -3.58 14.66 15.19
CA SER A 79 -2.64 15.73 15.52
C SER A 79 -3.14 17.09 15.00
N GLU A 80 -3.56 17.15 13.73
CA GLU A 80 -4.14 18.37 13.17
C GLU A 80 -5.44 18.79 13.87
N ALA A 81 -6.31 17.83 14.18
CA ALA A 81 -7.56 18.11 14.90
C ALA A 81 -7.30 18.68 16.31
N ALA A 82 -6.29 18.16 17.01
CA ALA A 82 -5.90 18.65 18.34
C ALA A 82 -5.37 20.08 18.27
N ASN A 83 -4.42 20.36 17.36
CA ASN A 83 -3.85 21.68 17.20
C ASN A 83 -4.92 22.73 16.85
N LYS A 84 -5.90 22.38 16.01
CA LYS A 84 -7.01 23.29 15.66
C LYS A 84 -7.90 23.64 16.86
N LYS A 85 -8.04 22.73 17.83
CA LYS A 85 -8.82 22.94 19.04
C LYS A 85 -8.17 23.93 20.00
N ASP A 86 -6.83 23.96 20.04
CA ASP A 86 -6.08 24.84 20.93
C ASP A 86 -6.10 26.31 20.47
N TYR A 87 -6.27 26.57 19.16
CA TYR A 87 -6.43 27.93 18.62
C TYR A 87 -7.87 28.47 18.67
N ALA A 88 -8.86 27.65 19.06
CA ALA A 88 -10.27 28.03 19.13
C ALA A 88 -10.75 28.40 20.56
N ARG A 89 -9.82 28.51 21.51
CA ARG A 89 -10.04 29.00 22.88
C ARG A 89 -9.43 30.39 23.06
#